data_AF-A0A519S0Z7-F1
#
_entry.id   AF-A0A519S0Z7-F1
#
_cell.length_a   1.000
_cell.length_b   1.000
_cell.length_c   1.000
_cell.angle_alpha   90.00
_cell.angle_beta   90.00
_cell.angle_gamma   90.00
#
_symmetry.space_group_name_H-M   'P 1'
#
loop_
_entity.id
_entity.type
_entity.pdbx_description
1 polymer ?
#
loop_
_entity_poly.entity_id
_entity_poly.type
_entity_poly.pdbx_seq_one_letter_code
_entity_poly.pdbx_strand_id
1 'polypeptide(L)'
;MINLSPSLLKTKQHFTILDGLRGVAALAIVAFHFMEVVFEFSKNILGHGFLAVDFFFCLSGFVIAYAYDDRLGKMGIMEFFKSRVIRLHPLVIFGSVLGLLSFLFDPFGGTAAQYSIGKITLLFLTSA
;
A
#
# COMPACT_ATOMS: atom_id res chain seq x y z
N MET A 1 41.35 -12.81 -16.50
CA MET A 1 40.67 -11.54 -16.14
C MET A 1 39.40 -11.46 -16.97
N ILE A 2 38.22 -11.66 -16.39
CA ILE A 2 36.95 -11.63 -17.14
C ILE A 2 36.58 -10.16 -17.35
N ASN A 3 36.69 -9.68 -18.59
CA ASN A 3 36.25 -8.34 -18.98
C ASN A 3 34.72 -8.32 -19.04
N LEU A 4 34.06 -7.96 -17.95
CA LEU A 4 32.62 -7.71 -17.95
C LEU A 4 32.35 -6.38 -18.66
N SER A 5 31.73 -6.39 -19.84
CA SER A 5 31.40 -5.15 -20.54
C SER A 5 30.34 -4.37 -19.72
N PRO A 6 30.49 -3.05 -19.54
CA PRO A 6 29.58 -2.23 -18.72
C PRO A 6 28.12 -2.24 -19.23
N SER A 7 27.88 -2.69 -20.48
CA SER A 7 26.55 -2.90 -21.05
C SER A 7 25.75 -4.02 -20.39
N LEU A 8 26.39 -5.01 -19.74
CA LEU A 8 25.71 -6.16 -19.12
C LEU A 8 25.06 -5.83 -17.77
N LEU A 9 25.39 -4.67 -17.16
CA LEU A 9 24.84 -4.21 -15.88
C LEU A 9 23.82 -3.07 -16.03
N LYS A 10 23.33 -2.82 -17.25
CA LYS A 10 22.39 -1.73 -17.50
C LYS A 10 21.00 -2.08 -16.93
N THR A 11 20.71 -1.54 -15.75
CA THR A 11 19.37 -1.60 -15.15
C THR A 11 18.39 -0.82 -16.05
N LYS A 12 17.16 -1.31 -16.22
CA LYS A 12 16.15 -0.60 -17.03
C LYS A 12 15.98 0.83 -16.50
N GLN A 13 15.65 1.74 -17.42
CA GLN A 13 15.46 3.14 -17.09
C GLN A 13 14.35 3.28 -16.03
N HIS A 14 14.69 3.90 -14.90
CA HIS A 14 13.73 4.18 -13.85
C HIS A 14 12.96 5.47 -14.18
N PHE A 15 11.65 5.45 -14.02
CA PHE A 15 10.78 6.57 -14.35
C PHE A 15 10.46 7.43 -13.11
N THR A 16 11.35 8.35 -12.77
CA THR A 16 11.18 9.26 -11.62
C THR A 16 9.88 10.06 -11.66
N ILE A 17 9.39 10.41 -12.86
CA ILE A 17 8.11 11.13 -13.03
C ILE A 17 6.93 10.27 -12.57
N LEU A 18 6.95 8.97 -12.86
CA LEU A 18 5.88 8.05 -12.46
C LEU A 18 5.92 7.79 -10.94
N ASP A 19 7.11 7.82 -10.34
CA ASP A 19 7.28 7.78 -8.90
C ASP A 19 6.69 9.05 -8.25
N GLY A 20 6.97 10.22 -8.82
CA GLY A 20 6.38 11.49 -8.39
C GLY A 20 4.86 11.51 -8.49
N LEU A 21 4.29 11.05 -9.62
CA LEU A 21 2.84 10.97 -9.81
C LEU A 21 2.17 10.00 -8.83
N ARG A 22 2.82 8.88 -8.50
CA ARG A 22 2.35 7.97 -7.43
C ARG A 22 2.39 8.65 -6.07
N GLY A 23 3.41 9.45 -5.78
CA GLY A 23 3.49 10.25 -4.57
C GLY A 23 2.35 11.27 -4.45
N VAL A 24 2.05 12.01 -5.51
CA VAL A 24 0.92 12.95 -5.55
C VAL A 24 -0.40 12.22 -5.34
N ALA A 25 -0.60 11.07 -5.99
CA ALA A 25 -1.79 10.25 -5.80
C ALA A 25 -1.91 9.75 -4.35
N ALA A 26 -0.82 9.29 -3.74
CA ALA A 26 -0.80 8.85 -2.35
C ALA A 26 -1.18 9.99 -1.38
N LEU A 27 -0.68 11.20 -1.58
CA LEU A 27 -1.06 12.37 -0.79
C LEU A 27 -2.54 12.72 -0.95
N ALA A 28 -3.06 12.64 -2.19
CA ALA A 28 -4.48 12.85 -2.45
C ALA A 28 -5.37 11.81 -1.73
N ILE A 29 -4.94 10.54 -1.67
CA ILE A 29 -5.65 9.47 -0.95
C ILE A 29 -5.69 9.75 0.55
N VAL A 30 -4.58 10.20 1.14
CA VAL A 30 -4.52 10.56 2.57
C VAL A 30 -5.41 11.77 2.86
N ALA A 31 -5.34 12.81 2.01
CA ALA A 31 -6.19 13.99 2.15
C ALA A 31 -7.69 13.63 2.02
N PHE A 32 -8.04 12.73 1.11
CA PHE A 32 -9.41 12.24 0.94
C PHE A 32 -9.94 11.58 2.22
N HIS A 33 -9.21 10.61 2.79
CA HIS A 33 -9.62 9.93 4.02
C HIS A 33 -9.70 10.90 5.20
N PHE A 34 -8.80 11.88 5.29
CA PHE A 34 -8.88 12.89 6.33
C PHE A 34 -10.13 13.78 6.20
N MET A 35 -10.48 14.19 4.98
CA MET A 35 -11.70 14.96 4.73
C MET A 35 -12.97 14.17 5.02
N GLU A 36 -12.97 12.85 4.79
CA GLU A 36 -14.09 11.96 5.12
C GLU A 36 -14.34 11.86 6.64
N VAL A 37 -13.28 11.92 7.45
CA VAL A 37 -13.41 11.92 8.92
C VAL A 37 -13.90 13.29 9.44
N VAL A 38 -13.50 14.40 8.80
CA VAL A 38 -13.74 15.75 9.31
C VAL A 38 -15.06 16.35 8.81
N PHE A 39 -15.47 16.06 7.58
CA PHE A 39 -16.63 16.70 6.94
C PHE A 39 -17.74 15.70 6.61
N GLU A 40 -18.99 16.14 6.78
CA GLU A 40 -20.14 15.40 6.26
C GLU A 40 -20.05 15.25 4.73
N PHE A 41 -20.50 14.11 4.21
CA PHE A 41 -20.41 13.74 2.79
C PHE A 41 -20.93 14.83 1.84
N SER A 42 -21.98 15.56 2.24
CA SER A 42 -22.59 16.63 1.44
C SER A 42 -21.72 17.89 1.26
N LYS A 43 -20.71 18.08 2.12
CA LYS A 43 -19.80 19.24 2.12
C LYS A 43 -18.38 18.87 1.71
N ASN A 44 -18.12 17.59 1.43
CA ASN A 44 -16.78 17.11 1.10
C ASN A 44 -16.46 17.38 -0.38
N ILE A 45 -15.65 18.42 -0.62
CA ILE A 45 -15.18 18.81 -1.96
C ILE A 45 -14.35 17.70 -2.62
N LEU A 46 -13.74 16.83 -1.82
CA LEU A 46 -12.99 15.66 -2.29
C LEU A 46 -13.85 14.38 -2.37
N GLY A 47 -15.19 14.45 -2.39
CA GLY A 47 -16.05 13.25 -2.43
C GLY A 47 -15.75 12.24 -3.55
N HIS A 48 -15.04 12.64 -4.61
CA HIS A 48 -14.58 11.77 -5.71
C HIS A 48 -13.12 11.32 -5.57
N GLY A 49 -12.50 11.47 -4.39
CA GLY A 49 -11.10 11.15 -4.13
C GLY A 49 -10.74 9.66 -4.31
N PHE A 50 -11.73 8.78 -4.39
CA PHE A 50 -11.54 7.36 -4.73
C PHE A 50 -10.82 7.16 -6.08
N LEU A 51 -10.99 8.08 -7.05
CA LEU A 51 -10.30 8.03 -8.35
C LEU A 51 -8.77 8.10 -8.22
N ALA A 52 -8.25 8.72 -7.14
CA ALA A 52 -6.82 8.76 -6.89
C ALA A 52 -6.24 7.37 -6.58
N VAL A 53 -7.05 6.49 -5.99
CA VAL A 53 -6.68 5.08 -5.72
C VAL A 53 -6.55 4.31 -7.03
N ASP A 54 -7.53 4.42 -7.92
CA ASP A 54 -7.50 3.78 -9.24
C ASP A 54 -6.29 4.23 -10.05
N PHE A 55 -6.01 5.54 -10.03
CA PHE A 55 -4.84 6.12 -10.68
C PHE A 55 -3.52 5.59 -10.10
N PHE A 56 -3.40 5.54 -8.77
CA PHE A 56 -2.22 5.00 -8.08
C PHE A 56 -1.95 3.53 -8.45
N PHE A 57 -3.01 2.71 -8.49
CA PHE A 57 -2.89 1.30 -8.85
C PHE A 57 -2.56 1.09 -10.33
N CYS A 58 -3.16 1.84 -11.25
CA CYS A 58 -2.81 1.81 -12.67
C CYS A 58 -1.33 2.14 -12.92
N LEU A 59 -0.81 3.22 -12.31
CA LEU A 59 0.61 3.58 -12.42
C LEU A 59 1.52 2.51 -11.81
N SER A 60 1.15 1.97 -10.65
CA SER A 60 1.92 0.91 -9.99
C SER A 60 1.95 -0.37 -10.82
N GLY A 61 0.83 -0.76 -11.43
CA GLY A 61 0.75 -1.89 -12.34
C GLY A 61 1.68 -1.73 -13.54
N PHE A 62 1.64 -0.57 -14.19
CA PHE A 62 2.53 -0.26 -15.32
C PHE A 62 4.01 -0.33 -14.93
N VAL A 63 4.42 0.33 -13.83
CA VAL A 63 5.82 0.33 -13.40
C VAL A 63 6.30 -1.09 -13.07
N ILE A 64 5.46 -1.92 -12.46
CA ILE A 64 5.85 -3.29 -12.14
C ILE A 64 5.93 -4.15 -13.40
N ALA A 65 4.98 -4.01 -14.34
CA ALA A 65 5.06 -4.72 -15.62
C ALA A 65 6.36 -4.35 -16.37
N TYR A 66 6.67 -3.05 -16.49
CA TYR A 66 7.88 -2.58 -17.15
C TYR A 66 9.17 -3.06 -16.47
N ALA A 67 9.21 -3.04 -15.13
CA ALA A 67 10.39 -3.45 -14.38
C ALA A 67 10.65 -4.97 -14.45
N TYR A 68 9.60 -5.78 -14.61
CA TYR A 68 9.69 -7.24 -14.62
C TYR A 68 9.57 -7.85 -16.00
N ASP A 69 9.31 -7.09 -17.06
CA ASP A 69 9.12 -7.55 -18.45
C ASP A 69 10.17 -8.60 -18.89
N ASP A 70 11.46 -8.24 -18.87
CA ASP A 70 12.56 -9.16 -19.27
C ASP A 70 12.87 -10.23 -18.21
N ARG A 71 12.43 -10.02 -16.96
CA ARG A 71 12.78 -10.86 -15.80
C ARG A 71 11.73 -11.92 -15.52
N LEU A 72 10.47 -11.72 -15.92
CA LEU A 72 9.36 -12.62 -15.60
C LEU A 72 9.54 -14.00 -16.23
N GLY A 73 10.15 -14.07 -17.43
CA GLY A 73 10.48 -15.36 -18.07
C GLY A 73 11.62 -16.11 -17.39
N LYS A 74 12.44 -15.44 -16.59
CA LYS A 74 13.60 -16.02 -15.87
C LYS A 74 13.34 -16.18 -14.37
N MET A 75 12.43 -15.38 -13.83
CA MET A 75 12.04 -15.32 -12.42
C MET A 75 10.70 -16.03 -12.29
N GLY A 76 10.70 -17.19 -11.63
CA GLY A 76 9.46 -17.94 -11.40
C GLY A 76 8.41 -17.11 -10.67
N ILE A 77 7.13 -17.38 -10.95
CA ILE A 77 5.97 -16.69 -10.36
C ILE A 77 6.07 -16.64 -8.83
N MET A 78 6.55 -17.71 -8.19
CA MET A 78 6.74 -17.78 -6.74
C MET A 78 7.73 -16.76 -6.20
N GLU A 79 8.86 -16.53 -6.89
CA GLU A 79 9.87 -15.55 -6.47
C GLU A 79 9.35 -14.11 -6.63
N PHE A 80 8.54 -13.87 -7.65
CA PHE A 80 7.85 -12.60 -7.83
C PHE A 80 6.86 -12.32 -6.69
N PHE A 81 6.01 -13.29 -6.35
CA PHE A 81 5.06 -13.15 -5.25
C PHE A 81 5.78 -12.98 -3.91
N LYS A 82 6.82 -13.76 -3.64
CA LYS A 82 7.64 -13.65 -2.43
C LYS A 82 8.24 -12.26 -2.27
N SER A 83 8.82 -11.69 -3.34
CA SER A 83 9.36 -10.31 -3.34
C SER A 83 8.30 -9.26 -3.00
N ARG A 84 7.05 -9.46 -3.46
CA ARG A 84 5.93 -8.56 -3.13
C ARG A 84 5.44 -8.72 -1.71
N VAL A 85 5.28 -9.96 -1.24
CA VAL A 85 4.84 -10.29 0.12
C VAL A 85 5.80 -9.68 1.14
N ILE A 86 7.12 -9.90 0.99
CA ILE A 86 8.12 -9.36 1.93
C ILE A 86 8.11 -7.84 2.00
N ARG A 87 7.71 -7.15 0.92
CA ARG A 87 7.63 -5.68 0.89
C ARG A 87 6.31 -5.13 1.43
N LEU A 88 5.18 -5.80 1.16
CA LEU A 88 3.84 -5.31 1.52
C LEU A 88 3.39 -5.76 2.92
N HIS A 89 3.65 -7.01 3.32
CA HIS A 89 3.21 -7.52 4.63
C HIS A 89 3.74 -6.74 5.84
N PRO A 90 4.97 -6.23 5.87
CA PRO A 90 5.43 -5.43 7.00
C PRO A 90 4.54 -4.21 7.25
N LEU A 91 4.08 -3.56 6.18
CA LEU A 91 3.17 -2.42 6.28
C LEU A 91 1.77 -2.85 6.74
N VAL A 92 1.28 -4.00 6.27
CA VAL A 92 -0.01 -4.56 6.70
C VAL A 92 0.01 -4.87 8.19
N ILE A 93 1.02 -5.59 8.67
CA ILE A 93 1.18 -5.92 10.11
C ILE A 93 1.25 -4.64 10.94
N PHE A 94 2.03 -3.65 10.49
CA PHE A 94 2.14 -2.37 11.17
C PHE A 94 0.78 -1.65 11.25
N GLY A 95 0.03 -1.61 10.14
CA GLY A 95 -1.32 -1.05 10.10
C GLY A 95 -2.30 -1.78 11.02
N SER A 96 -2.31 -3.12 11.01
CA SER A 96 -3.15 -3.94 11.89
C SER A 96 -2.82 -3.71 13.36
N VAL A 97 -1.53 -3.60 13.71
CA VAL A 97 -1.10 -3.29 15.09
C VAL A 97 -1.53 -1.88 15.49
N LEU A 98 -1.33 -0.88 14.64
CA LEU A 98 -1.80 0.48 14.90
C LEU A 98 -3.32 0.54 15.05
N GLY A 99 -4.07 -0.21 14.23
CA GLY A 99 -5.52 -0.33 14.32
C GLY A 99 -5.96 -0.97 15.63
N LEU A 100 -5.29 -2.04 16.05
CA LEU A 100 -5.53 -2.68 17.35
C LEU A 100 -5.26 -1.72 18.51
N LEU A 101 -4.13 -1.01 18.48
CA LEU A 101 -3.81 -0.02 19.52
C LEU A 101 -4.85 1.11 19.55
N SER A 102 -5.21 1.64 18.38
CA SER A 102 -6.23 2.69 18.28
C SER A 102 -7.58 2.21 18.82
N PHE A 103 -7.96 0.96 18.58
CA PHE A 103 -9.18 0.34 19.10
C PHE A 103 -9.15 0.14 20.63
N LEU A 104 -8.02 -0.31 21.19
CA LEU A 104 -7.87 -0.55 22.63
C LEU A 104 -7.82 0.74 23.46
N PHE A 105 -7.22 1.80 22.89
CA PHE A 105 -7.02 3.08 23.56
C PHE A 105 -8.02 4.16 23.13
N ASP A 106 -9.07 3.81 22.37
CA ASP A 106 -10.10 4.76 21.94
C ASP A 106 -10.84 5.34 23.17
N PRO A 107 -10.65 6.64 23.48
CA PRO A 107 -11.27 7.26 24.64
C PRO A 107 -12.75 7.62 24.40
N PHE A 108 -13.23 7.52 23.16
CA PHE A 108 -14.58 7.92 22.76
C PHE A 108 -15.51 6.71 22.56
N GLY A 109 -14.97 5.54 22.18
CA GLY A 109 -15.77 4.37 21.81
C GLY A 109 -16.23 3.51 22.98
N GLY A 110 -15.48 3.42 24.09
CA GLY A 110 -15.78 2.49 25.21
C GLY A 110 -15.93 1.01 24.78
N THR A 111 -15.56 0.70 23.54
CA THR A 111 -15.95 -0.48 22.78
C THR A 111 -15.12 -1.68 23.21
N ALA A 112 -13.81 -1.52 23.39
CA ALA A 112 -12.91 -2.62 23.77
C ALA A 112 -13.33 -3.35 25.06
N ALA A 113 -13.88 -2.64 26.05
CA ALA A 113 -14.36 -3.22 27.31
C ALA A 113 -15.62 -4.10 27.13
N GLN A 114 -16.35 -3.96 26.01
CA GLN A 114 -17.55 -4.74 25.71
C GLN A 114 -17.27 -6.02 24.92
N TYR A 115 -16.08 -6.17 24.34
CA TYR A 115 -15.71 -7.35 23.56
C TYR A 115 -14.93 -8.35 24.42
N SER A 116 -15.34 -9.62 24.35
CA SER A 116 -14.51 -10.72 24.88
C SER A 116 -13.17 -10.77 24.13
N ILE A 117 -12.11 -11.13 24.84
CA ILE A 117 -10.75 -11.31 24.31
C ILE A 117 -10.76 -12.13 23.02
N GLY A 118 -11.56 -13.20 22.95
CA GLY A 118 -11.65 -14.04 21.75
C GLY A 118 -12.14 -13.29 20.51
N LYS A 119 -13.07 -12.33 20.66
CA LYS A 119 -13.55 -11.50 19.54
C LYS A 119 -12.50 -10.48 19.10
N ILE A 120 -11.75 -9.91 20.06
CA ILE A 120 -10.67 -8.96 19.77
C ILE A 120 -9.53 -9.67 19.01
N THR A 121 -9.15 -10.88 19.44
CA THR A 121 -8.15 -11.69 18.75
C THR A 121 -8.60 -12.05 17.33
N LEU A 122 -9.87 -12.45 17.16
CA LEU A 122 -10.42 -12.76 15.85
C LEU A 122 -10.41 -11.53 14.94
N LEU A 123 -10.87 -10.37 15.43
CA LEU A 123 -10.86 -9.10 14.70
C LEU A 123 -9.44 -8.74 14.23
N PHE A 124 -8.45 -8.84 15.11
CA PHE A 124 -7.05 -8.55 14.79
C PHE A 124 -6.51 -9.51 13.72
N LEU A 125 -6.74 -10.82 13.86
CA LEU A 125 -6.27 -11.82 12.90
C LEU A 125 -6.92 -11.68 11.53
N THR A 126 -8.17 -11.19 11.44
CA THR A 126 -8.88 -10.97 10.17
C THR A 126 -8.63 -9.61 9.54
N SER A 127 -7.92 -8.71 10.23
CA SER A 127 -7.66 -7.34 9.74
C SER A 127 -6.51 -7.22 8.74
N ALA A 128 -5.73 -8.30 8.57
CA ALA A 128 -4.58 -8.41 7.67
C ALA A 128 -4.88 -9.39 6.53
#